data_AF-A0A7Y2V880-F1
#
_entry.id   AF-A0A7Y2V880-F1
#
_cell.length_a   1.000
_cell.length_b   1.000
_cell.length_c   1.000
_cell.angle_alpha   90.00
_cell.angle_beta   90.00
_cell.angle_gamma   90.00
#
_symmetry.space_group_name_H-M   'P 1'
#
loop_
_entity.id
_entity.type
_entity.pdbx_description
1 polymer ?
#
loop_
_entity_poly.entity_id
_entity_poly.type
_entity_poly.pdbx_seq_one_letter_code
_entity_poly.pdbx_strand_id
1 'polypeptide(L)'
;QKYTGETSAVKWIRIHNLPDFAYFNHSQHVTVAGVECQTCHGPIEEMEIVYQHAPLTMGWCINCHRETNVDLKDNAYYTKIHEELSKKYGVEQLTAAQMGGLECGKCHY
;
A
#
# COMPACT_ATOMS: atom_id res chain seq x y z
N GLN A 1 9.80 27.20 -24.33
CA GLN A 1 8.36 27.42 -24.02
C GLN A 1 8.19 28.89 -23.65
N LYS A 2 7.12 29.56 -24.11
CA LYS A 2 6.84 30.98 -23.81
C LYS A 2 5.64 31.04 -22.89
N TYR A 3 5.81 31.58 -21.68
CA TYR A 3 4.71 31.74 -20.73
C TYR A 3 3.77 32.83 -21.25
N THR A 4 2.49 32.49 -21.45
CA THR A 4 1.49 33.37 -22.10
C THR A 4 0.76 34.28 -21.12
N GLY A 5 0.86 34.03 -19.81
CA GLY A 5 0.11 34.76 -18.76
C GLY A 5 -1.34 34.29 -18.59
N GLU A 6 -1.85 33.48 -19.51
CA GLU A 6 -3.15 32.83 -19.42
C GLU A 6 -3.03 31.51 -18.66
N THR A 7 -3.86 31.30 -17.65
CA THR A 7 -3.82 30.10 -16.81
C THR A 7 -4.98 29.17 -17.13
N SER A 8 -4.68 27.88 -17.24
CA SER A 8 -5.67 26.80 -17.27
C SER A 8 -5.07 25.57 -16.59
N ALA A 9 -5.92 24.71 -16.04
CA ALA A 9 -5.45 23.51 -15.36
C ALA A 9 -4.87 22.51 -16.38
N VAL A 10 -3.74 21.90 -16.04
CA VAL A 10 -3.16 20.82 -16.84
C VAL A 10 -4.09 19.61 -16.78
N LYS A 11 -4.46 19.08 -17.95
CA LYS A 11 -5.32 17.90 -18.09
C LYS A 11 -4.48 16.63 -17.95
N TRP A 12 -4.17 16.26 -16.71
CA TRP A 12 -3.46 15.02 -16.42
C TRP A 12 -4.32 13.79 -16.72
N ILE A 13 -3.68 12.75 -17.26
CA ILE A 13 -4.28 11.42 -17.36
C ILE A 13 -3.80 10.62 -16.15
N ARG A 14 -4.74 10.24 -15.27
CA ARG A 14 -4.43 9.37 -14.14
C ARG A 14 -4.38 7.92 -14.62
N ILE A 15 -3.21 7.28 -14.54
CA ILE A 15 -3.00 5.91 -15.03
C ILE A 15 -3.28 4.84 -13.96
N HIS A 16 -3.05 5.14 -12.68
CA HIS A 16 -3.32 4.23 -11.57
C HIS A 16 -4.69 4.55 -10.97
N ASN A 17 -5.68 3.73 -11.29
CA ASN A 17 -7.04 3.83 -10.75
C ASN A 17 -7.49 2.50 -10.18
N LEU A 18 -8.04 2.54 -8.98
CA LEU A 18 -8.80 1.44 -8.39
C LEU A 18 -10.29 1.77 -8.52
N PRO A 19 -11.17 0.76 -8.58
CA PRO A 19 -12.61 0.99 -8.54
C PRO A 19 -13.03 1.71 -7.25
N ASP A 20 -14.05 2.56 -7.31
CA ASP A 20 -14.46 3.42 -6.18
C ASP A 20 -14.95 2.64 -4.94
N PHE A 21 -15.36 1.38 -5.12
CA PHE A 21 -15.73 0.49 -4.01
C PHE A 21 -14.52 -0.14 -3.29
N ALA A 22 -13.29 0.18 -3.74
CA ALA A 22 -12.05 -0.23 -3.10
C ALA A 22 -11.36 1.00 -2.48
N TYR A 23 -11.29 1.03 -1.16
CA TYR A 23 -10.58 2.06 -0.41
C TYR A 23 -9.10 1.72 -0.28
N PHE A 24 -8.24 2.68 -0.59
CA PHE A 24 -6.79 2.58 -0.44
C PHE A 24 -6.23 3.85 0.21
N ASN A 25 -5.33 3.67 1.19
CA ASN A 25 -4.68 4.78 1.89
C ASN A 25 -3.15 4.62 1.87
N HIS A 26 -2.45 5.56 1.22
CA HIS A 26 -0.99 5.54 1.13
C HIS A 26 -0.29 5.58 2.49
N SER A 27 -0.84 6.27 3.50
CA SER A 27 -0.16 6.43 4.79
C SER A 27 0.01 5.12 5.55
N GLN A 28 -0.94 4.20 5.42
CA GLN A 28 -0.86 2.87 6.04
C GLN A 28 0.25 2.02 5.42
N HIS A 29 0.48 2.17 4.11
CA HIS A 29 1.44 1.34 3.38
C HIS A 29 2.85 1.94 3.44
N VAL A 30 2.98 3.26 3.29
CA VAL A 30 4.29 3.93 3.25
C VAL A 30 4.77 4.28 4.66
N THR A 31 3.95 4.95 5.47
CA THR A 31 4.40 5.48 6.77
C THR A 31 4.36 4.42 7.87
N VAL A 32 3.30 3.60 7.91
CA VAL A 32 3.14 2.59 8.97
C VAL A 32 3.88 1.30 8.63
N ALA A 33 3.71 0.79 7.40
CA ALA A 33 4.33 -0.46 6.98
C ALA A 33 5.72 -0.29 6.34
N GLY A 34 6.15 0.92 5.99
CA GLY A 34 7.48 1.17 5.42
C GLY A 34 7.69 0.58 4.03
N VAL A 35 6.63 0.36 3.25
CA VAL A 35 6.74 -0.21 1.91
C VAL A 35 7.30 0.82 0.94
N GLU A 36 8.41 0.48 0.28
CA GLU A 36 9.03 1.30 -0.74
C GLU A 36 8.14 1.52 -1.97
N CYS A 37 8.18 2.74 -2.52
CA CYS A 37 7.37 3.17 -3.67
C CYS A 37 7.54 2.22 -4.87
N GLN A 38 8.76 1.77 -5.09
CA GLN A 38 9.16 0.93 -6.23
C GLN A 38 8.46 -0.43 -6.23
N THR A 39 8.04 -0.93 -5.06
CA THR A 39 7.29 -2.18 -4.92
C THR A 39 5.96 -2.13 -5.68
N CYS A 40 5.29 -0.97 -5.64
CA CYS A 40 3.97 -0.77 -6.23
C CYS A 40 4.03 -0.09 -7.61
N HIS A 41 4.93 0.90 -7.75
CA HIS A 41 4.99 1.77 -8.92
C HIS A 41 6.17 1.47 -9.86
N GLY A 42 7.03 0.49 -9.52
CA GLY A 42 8.23 0.17 -10.29
C GLY A 42 9.35 1.21 -10.12
N PRO A 43 10.48 1.08 -10.84
CA PRO A 43 11.61 2.01 -10.79
C PRO A 43 11.26 3.34 -11.46
N ILE A 44 10.43 4.13 -10.77
CA ILE A 44 9.84 5.38 -11.29
C ILE A 44 10.91 6.39 -11.71
N GLU A 45 12.06 6.35 -11.06
CA GLU A 45 13.24 7.16 -11.35
C GLU A 45 13.87 6.88 -12.73
N GLU A 46 13.61 5.72 -13.32
CA GLU A 46 14.09 5.34 -14.66
C GLU A 46 13.00 5.51 -15.75
N MET A 47 11.79 5.93 -15.37
CA MET A 47 10.65 6.05 -16.30
C MET A 47 10.60 7.43 -16.97
N GLU A 48 11.00 7.51 -18.24
CA GLU A 48 10.79 8.71 -19.06
C GLU A 48 9.29 9.05 -19.23
N ILE A 49 8.46 8.01 -19.38
CA ILE A 49 7.00 8.11 -19.40
C ILE A 49 6.46 7.07 -18.41
N VAL A 50 5.66 7.53 -17.44
CA VAL A 50 5.11 6.66 -16.41
C VAL A 50 4.16 5.64 -17.02
N TYR A 51 4.34 4.37 -16.67
CA TYR A 51 3.42 3.28 -16.97
C TYR A 51 3.04 2.53 -15.70
N GLN A 52 1.98 1.72 -15.78
CA GLN A 52 1.57 0.89 -14.66
C GLN A 52 2.49 -0.35 -14.56
N HIS A 53 3.33 -0.40 -13.53
CA HIS A 53 4.26 -1.50 -13.28
C HIS A 53 3.57 -2.71 -12.64
N ALA A 54 2.95 -2.51 -11.46
CA ALA A 54 2.20 -3.57 -10.78
C ALA A 54 0.76 -3.62 -11.29
N PRO A 55 0.12 -4.80 -11.32
CA PRO A 55 -1.26 -4.93 -11.81
C PRO A 55 -2.29 -4.28 -10.87
N LEU A 56 -1.97 -4.07 -9.58
CA LEU A 56 -2.85 -3.48 -8.57
C LEU A 56 -4.25 -4.13 -8.52
N THR A 57 -4.32 -5.42 -8.83
CA THR A 57 -5.54 -6.22 -8.74
C THR A 57 -5.71 -6.73 -7.31
N MET A 58 -6.95 -7.09 -6.94
CA MET A 58 -7.23 -7.67 -5.61
C MET A 58 -6.32 -8.86 -5.29
N GLY A 59 -6.08 -9.75 -6.25
CA GLY A 59 -5.20 -10.90 -6.05
C GLY A 59 -3.76 -10.50 -5.74
N TRP A 60 -3.25 -9.45 -6.39
CA TRP A 60 -1.94 -8.89 -6.09
C TRP A 60 -1.88 -8.27 -4.69
N CYS A 61 -2.91 -7.50 -4.28
CA CYS A 61 -2.99 -6.94 -2.93
C CYS A 61 -3.01 -8.03 -1.85
N ILE A 62 -3.83 -9.08 -2.05
CA ILE A 62 -3.96 -10.20 -1.10
C ILE A 62 -2.64 -10.95 -0.94
N ASN A 63 -1.93 -11.22 -2.04
CA ASN A 63 -0.66 -11.92 -1.97
C ASN A 63 0.40 -11.06 -1.27
N CYS A 64 0.49 -9.77 -1.61
CA CYS A 64 1.35 -8.83 -0.89
C CYS A 64 1.06 -8.83 0.62
N HIS A 65 -0.22 -8.81 1.03
CA HIS A 65 -0.60 -8.85 2.45
C HIS A 65 -0.25 -10.17 3.15
N ARG A 66 -0.21 -11.29 2.42
CA ARG A 66 0.17 -12.61 2.96
C ARG A 66 1.67 -12.76 3.13
N GLU A 67 2.46 -12.07 2.32
CA GLU A 67 3.92 -12.24 2.24
C GLU A 67 4.66 -11.14 2.99
N THR A 68 4.08 -9.95 3.13
CA THR A 68 4.72 -8.81 3.77
C THR A 68 4.58 -8.88 5.28
N ASN A 69 5.74 -8.99 5.97
CA ASN A 69 5.82 -8.84 7.41
C ASN A 69 5.67 -7.37 7.81
N VAL A 70 4.98 -7.13 8.90
CA VAL A 70 4.82 -5.81 9.51
C VAL A 70 5.84 -5.68 10.64
N ASP A 71 6.62 -4.61 10.62
CA ASP A 71 7.49 -4.31 11.74
C ASP A 71 6.69 -3.73 12.91
N LEU A 72 6.67 -4.47 14.01
CA LEU A 72 5.94 -4.13 15.23
C LEU A 72 6.89 -3.81 16.39
N LYS A 73 8.22 -3.89 16.18
CA LYS A 73 9.20 -3.96 17.27
C LYS A 73 9.31 -2.67 18.09
N ASP A 74 8.89 -1.52 17.56
CA ASP A 74 9.04 -0.22 18.23
C ASP A 74 7.73 0.59 18.34
N ASN A 75 6.57 -0.06 18.17
CA ASN A 75 5.28 0.63 18.27
C ASN A 75 4.48 0.17 19.49
N ALA A 76 4.44 1.02 20.52
CA ALA A 76 3.71 0.79 21.76
C ALA A 76 2.21 0.53 21.56
N TYR A 77 1.63 1.00 20.45
CA TYR A 77 0.25 0.69 20.09
C TYR A 77 0.04 -0.80 19.80
N TYR A 78 1.03 -1.46 19.21
CA TYR A 78 0.92 -2.85 18.76
C TYR A 78 1.43 -3.89 19.76
N THR A 79 2.06 -3.50 20.88
CA THR A 79 2.69 -4.45 21.82
C THR A 79 1.75 -5.58 22.25
N LYS A 80 0.51 -5.25 22.66
CA LYS A 80 -0.48 -6.26 23.08
C LYS A 80 -0.93 -7.16 21.94
N ILE A 81 -1.21 -6.56 20.77
CA ILE A 81 -1.63 -7.30 19.58
C ILE A 81 -0.53 -8.23 19.10
N HIS A 82 0.72 -7.77 19.13
CA HIS A 82 1.88 -8.56 18.81
C HIS A 82 2.01 -9.76 19.74
N GLU A 83 1.98 -9.57 21.06
CA GLU A 83 2.06 -10.67 22.03
C GLU A 83 0.95 -11.72 21.84
N GLU A 84 -0.30 -11.28 21.66
CA GLU A 84 -1.44 -12.19 21.49
C GLU A 84 -1.38 -12.96 20.17
N LEU A 85 -1.11 -12.28 19.05
CA LEU A 85 -1.09 -12.89 17.72
C LEU A 85 0.16 -13.74 17.51
N SER A 86 1.32 -13.31 18.00
CA SER A 86 2.56 -14.10 17.96
C SER A 86 2.41 -15.40 18.74
N LYS A 87 1.76 -15.37 19.92
CA LYS A 87 1.43 -16.58 20.69
C LYS A 87 0.43 -17.49 19.96
N LYS A 88 -0.58 -16.91 19.30
CA LYS A 88 -1.61 -17.66 18.57
C LYS A 88 -1.05 -18.38 17.35
N TYR A 89 -0.19 -17.72 16.57
CA TYR A 89 0.35 -18.26 15.33
C TYR A 89 1.72 -18.93 15.49
N GLY A 90 2.38 -18.78 16.65
CA GLY A 90 3.69 -19.37 16.92
C GLY A 90 4.82 -18.75 16.10
N VAL A 91 4.69 -17.48 15.71
CA VAL A 91 5.66 -16.74 14.89
C VAL A 91 6.12 -15.48 15.60
N GLU A 92 7.36 -15.07 15.40
CA GLU A 92 7.88 -13.80 15.92
C GLU A 92 7.44 -12.60 15.07
N GLN A 93 7.34 -12.78 13.75
CA GLN A 93 6.90 -11.72 12.83
C GLN A 93 5.50 -12.01 12.31
N LEU A 94 4.67 -10.97 12.25
CA LEU A 94 3.31 -11.05 11.77
C LEU A 94 3.21 -10.41 10.40
N THR A 95 2.44 -11.03 9.52
CA THR A 95 2.07 -10.49 8.22
C THR A 95 0.87 -9.57 8.33
N ALA A 96 0.68 -8.68 7.35
CA ALA A 96 -0.53 -7.86 7.28
C ALA A 96 -1.81 -8.73 7.27
N ALA A 97 -1.76 -9.92 6.66
CA ALA A 97 -2.83 -10.90 6.70
C ALA A 97 -3.16 -11.40 8.11
N GLN A 98 -2.14 -11.71 8.93
CA GLN A 98 -2.32 -12.17 10.31
C GLN A 98 -2.87 -11.08 11.23
N MET A 99 -2.63 -9.80 10.90
CA MET A 99 -3.21 -8.63 11.56
C MET A 99 -4.64 -8.29 11.08
N GLY A 100 -5.22 -9.14 10.24
CA GLY A 100 -6.59 -8.99 9.73
C GLY A 100 -6.69 -8.09 8.49
N GLY A 101 -5.59 -7.81 7.79
CA GLY A 101 -5.57 -7.05 6.53
C GLY A 101 -6.25 -7.73 5.33
N LEU A 102 -6.97 -8.84 5.55
CA LEU A 102 -7.73 -9.57 4.54
C LEU A 102 -9.25 -9.51 4.78
N GLU A 103 -9.69 -8.77 5.79
CA GLU A 103 -11.11 -8.57 6.06
C GLU A 103 -11.76 -7.70 4.97
N CYS A 104 -12.91 -8.14 4.45
CA CYS A 104 -13.60 -7.45 3.34
C CYS A 104 -13.84 -5.97 3.66
N GLY A 105 -14.34 -5.68 4.87
CA GLY A 105 -14.67 -4.34 5.36
C GLY A 105 -13.52 -3.34 5.45
N LYS A 106 -12.26 -3.81 5.41
CA LYS A 106 -11.09 -2.92 5.48
C LYS A 106 -10.72 -2.31 4.14
N CYS A 107 -11.15 -2.93 3.04
CA CYS A 107 -10.88 -2.48 1.68
C CYS A 107 -12.16 -2.19 0.90
N HIS A 108 -13.26 -2.88 1.22
CA HIS A 108 -14.54 -2.78 0.55
C HIS A 108 -15.60 -2.44 1.60
N TYR A 109 -16.29 -1.32 1.42
CA TYR A 109 -17.34 -0.84 2.33
C TYR A 109 -18.51 -1.81 2.45
#